data_AF-A0A821YI17-F1
#
_entry.id   AF-A0A821YI17-F1
#
_cell.length_a   1.000
_cell.length_b   1.000
_cell.length_c   1.000
_cell.angle_alpha   90.00
_cell.angle_beta   90.00
_cell.angle_gamma   90.00
#
_symmetry.space_group_name_H-M   'P 1'
#
loop_
_entity.id
_entity.type
_entity.pdbx_description
1 polymer ?
#
loop_
_entity_poly.entity_id
_entity_poly.type
_entity_poly.pdbx_seq_one_letter_code
_entity_poly.pdbx_strand_id
1 'polypeptide(L)'
;MCYGFIRKDAWDIPGNDILSSPVKQPDYASCCLQCQATYGCFAFTYSPSSHQCWPKTSMRSGGNSTGDTITGYNQNMCSGFVRKDGWNIPDNDILPSPIQQPDYASCCSQCQATSECVAFTYSPSSHECSMKTSMGSGENSTGDSITGYNPNICGGFVRKDAWNIPGNDILSSPVQQPDYASCCSICQATYGCGAFTYSPTSYGCFLKTSIGGAGHSTADTISGYN
;
A
#
# COMPACT_ATOMS: atom_id res chain seq x y z
N MET A 1 -0.71 19.22 -18.95
CA MET A 1 -1.44 17.96 -18.71
C MET A 1 -1.13 17.49 -17.30
N CYS A 2 -2.09 16.88 -16.61
CA CYS A 2 -1.96 16.43 -15.22
C CYS A 2 -1.54 14.96 -15.17
N TYR A 3 -0.23 14.70 -15.29
CA TYR A 3 0.29 13.33 -15.36
C TYR A 3 0.28 12.63 -13.99
N GLY A 4 -0.04 11.34 -13.98
CA GLY A 4 -0.05 10.53 -12.76
C GLY A 4 -1.26 10.72 -11.85
N PHE A 5 -2.17 11.64 -12.20
CA PHE A 5 -3.38 11.90 -11.44
C PHE A 5 -4.62 11.48 -12.24
N ILE A 6 -5.53 10.77 -11.60
CA ILE A 6 -6.84 10.45 -12.11
C ILE A 6 -7.76 11.63 -11.82
N ARG A 7 -8.43 12.13 -12.86
CA ARG A 7 -9.41 13.21 -12.77
C ARG A 7 -10.80 12.65 -12.49
N LYS A 8 -11.52 13.29 -11.56
CA LYS A 8 -12.92 13.02 -11.28
C LYS A 8 -13.68 14.33 -11.11
N ASP A 9 -14.66 14.54 -11.97
CA ASP A 9 -15.48 15.76 -12.02
C ASP A 9 -16.68 15.64 -11.07
N ALA A 10 -17.21 16.79 -10.66
CA ALA A 10 -18.30 16.93 -9.69
C ALA A 10 -18.05 16.13 -8.40
N TRP A 11 -16.82 16.19 -7.88
CA TRP A 11 -16.42 15.43 -6.70
C TRP A 11 -15.45 16.22 -5.84
N ASP A 12 -15.89 16.53 -4.63
CA ASP A 12 -15.07 17.11 -3.58
C ASP A 12 -14.57 16.00 -2.64
N ILE A 13 -13.40 16.17 -2.03
CA ILE A 13 -12.95 15.32 -0.93
C ILE A 13 -12.76 16.25 0.28
N PRO A 14 -13.70 16.33 1.22
CA PRO A 14 -13.56 17.25 2.33
C PRO A 14 -12.41 16.88 3.27
N GLY A 15 -11.64 17.88 3.70
CA GLY A 15 -10.56 17.75 4.68
C GLY A 15 -9.25 17.20 4.12
N ASN A 16 -8.33 16.87 5.03
CA ASN A 16 -6.94 16.45 4.73
C ASN A 16 -6.17 17.49 3.90
N ASP A 17 -6.58 18.75 3.99
CA ASP A 17 -5.92 19.87 3.32
C ASP A 17 -4.51 20.05 3.89
N ILE A 18 -3.52 20.12 2.99
CA ILE A 18 -2.13 20.38 3.36
C ILE A 18 -1.96 21.83 3.82
N LEU A 19 -2.77 22.72 3.24
CA LEU A 19 -2.72 24.15 3.48
C LEU A 19 -3.95 24.57 4.29
N SER A 20 -3.77 25.52 5.21
CA SER A 20 -4.87 26.08 6.01
C SER A 20 -5.85 26.95 5.19
N SER A 21 -5.51 27.27 3.94
CA SER A 21 -6.35 28.04 3.01
C SER A 21 -6.06 27.65 1.56
N PRO A 22 -6.99 27.88 0.61
CA PRO A 22 -6.80 27.47 -0.77
C PRO A 22 -5.81 28.39 -1.48
N VAL A 23 -4.99 27.82 -2.34
CA VAL A 23 -4.21 28.59 -3.30
C VAL A 23 -5.06 28.89 -4.52
N LYS A 24 -4.94 30.10 -5.08
CA LYS A 24 -5.63 30.45 -6.32
C LYS A 24 -4.86 29.89 -7.51
N GLN A 25 -5.55 29.12 -8.36
CA GLN A 25 -4.99 28.57 -9.58
C GLN A 25 -5.94 28.83 -10.75
N PRO A 26 -5.44 29.22 -11.93
CA PRO A 26 -6.31 29.63 -13.04
C PRO A 26 -7.13 28.48 -13.62
N ASP A 27 -6.64 27.25 -13.50
CA ASP A 27 -7.29 26.06 -14.02
C ASP A 27 -6.91 24.78 -13.26
N TYR A 28 -7.59 23.69 -13.61
CA TYR A 28 -7.36 22.35 -13.07
C TYR A 28 -5.91 21.87 -13.29
N ALA A 29 -5.31 22.18 -14.44
CA ALA A 29 -3.95 21.75 -14.75
C ALA A 29 -2.92 22.45 -13.86
N SER A 30 -3.13 23.73 -13.56
CA SER A 30 -2.30 24.53 -12.67
C SER A 30 -2.47 24.08 -11.21
N CYS A 31 -3.68 23.72 -10.80
CA CYS A 31 -3.90 23.07 -9.50
C CYS A 31 -3.22 21.71 -9.38
N CYS A 32 -3.19 20.93 -10.47
CA CYS A 32 -2.43 19.69 -10.51
C CYS A 32 -0.93 19.90 -10.38
N LEU A 33 -0.35 20.84 -11.14
CA LEU A 33 1.07 21.20 -11.02
C LEU A 33 1.39 21.70 -9.61
N GLN A 34 0.49 22.47 -9.00
CA GLN A 34 0.62 22.90 -7.62
C GLN A 34 0.65 21.71 -6.66
N CYS A 35 -0.23 20.72 -6.83
CA CYS A 35 -0.18 19.49 -6.04
C CYS A 35 1.13 18.73 -6.27
N GLN A 36 1.56 18.52 -7.52
CA GLN A 36 2.84 17.85 -7.83
C GLN A 36 4.06 18.56 -7.20
N ALA A 37 4.01 19.89 -7.08
CA ALA A 37 5.03 20.68 -6.42
C ALA A 37 4.88 20.76 -4.89
N THR A 38 3.73 20.35 -4.35
CA THR A 38 3.44 20.38 -2.92
C THR A 38 3.85 19.06 -2.30
N TYR A 39 4.82 19.12 -1.39
CA TYR A 39 5.29 17.98 -0.64
C TYR A 39 4.13 17.23 0.06
N GLY A 40 4.09 15.90 -0.03
CA GLY A 40 3.01 15.08 0.53
C GLY A 40 1.65 15.16 -0.18
N CYS A 41 1.52 15.89 -1.30
CA CYS A 41 0.25 15.99 -2.00
C CYS A 41 -0.07 14.72 -2.81
N PHE A 42 -1.13 14.04 -2.38
CA PHE A 42 -1.65 12.83 -3.02
C PHE A 42 -2.87 13.13 -3.89
N ALA A 43 -3.67 14.10 -3.47
CA ALA A 43 -4.88 14.49 -4.14
C ALA A 43 -5.07 16.00 -4.05
N PHE A 44 -5.96 16.55 -4.85
CA PHE A 44 -6.37 17.94 -4.74
C PHE A 44 -7.81 18.09 -5.19
N THR A 45 -8.48 19.12 -4.67
CA THR A 45 -9.80 19.55 -5.17
C THR A 45 -9.68 20.96 -5.73
N TYR A 46 -10.15 21.14 -6.98
CA TYR A 46 -10.18 22.39 -7.69
C TYR A 46 -11.63 22.85 -7.91
N SER A 47 -11.93 24.12 -7.61
CA SER A 47 -13.22 24.75 -7.94
C SER A 47 -13.03 25.72 -9.12
N PRO A 48 -13.59 25.45 -10.31
CA PRO A 48 -13.48 26.34 -11.47
C PRO A 48 -14.11 27.71 -11.25
N SER A 49 -15.27 27.81 -10.59
CA SER A 49 -15.95 29.10 -10.38
C SER A 49 -15.15 30.05 -9.49
N SER A 50 -14.46 29.51 -8.49
CA SER A 50 -13.75 30.30 -7.49
C SER A 50 -12.24 30.31 -7.69
N HIS A 51 -11.70 29.52 -8.62
CA HIS A 51 -10.26 29.30 -8.83
C HIS A 51 -9.52 28.77 -7.58
N GLN A 52 -10.25 28.16 -6.63
CA GLN A 52 -9.63 27.61 -5.42
C GLN A 52 -9.03 26.23 -5.72
N CYS A 53 -7.79 26.05 -5.32
CA CYS A 53 -7.07 24.79 -5.35
C CYS A 53 -6.73 24.37 -3.92
N TRP A 54 -7.11 23.14 -3.57
CA TRP A 54 -6.90 22.57 -2.24
C TRP A 54 -6.06 21.30 -2.33
N PRO A 55 -4.72 21.39 -2.22
CA PRO A 55 -3.82 20.24 -2.12
C PRO A 55 -4.09 19.42 -0.85
N LYS A 56 -4.07 18.09 -0.95
CA LYS A 56 -4.48 17.16 0.10
C LYS A 56 -3.51 15.98 0.26
N THR A 57 -3.34 15.55 1.51
CA THR A 57 -2.50 14.38 1.85
C THR A 57 -3.19 13.05 1.56
N SER A 58 -4.53 13.04 1.44
CA SER A 58 -5.31 11.83 1.33
C SER A 58 -6.60 11.96 0.52
N MET A 59 -7.18 10.80 0.20
CA MET A 59 -8.47 10.62 -0.46
C MET A 59 -9.49 9.91 0.45
N ARG A 60 -9.31 9.94 1.78
CA ARG A 60 -10.25 9.26 2.70
C ARG A 60 -11.71 9.67 2.39
N SER A 61 -12.57 8.65 2.37
CA SER A 61 -13.94 8.69 1.86
C SER A 61 -14.83 9.71 2.57
N GLY A 62 -15.41 10.62 1.77
CA GLY A 62 -16.48 11.52 2.22
C GLY A 62 -16.97 12.45 1.11
N GLY A 63 -16.73 12.09 -0.15
CA GLY A 63 -16.87 13.06 -1.21
C GLY A 63 -18.30 13.33 -1.61
N ASN A 64 -18.74 14.57 -1.43
CA ASN A 64 -20.02 15.04 -1.91
C ASN A 64 -19.92 15.38 -3.40
N SER A 65 -20.99 15.09 -4.14
CA SER A 65 -21.12 15.57 -5.51
C SER A 65 -21.45 17.06 -5.49
N THR A 66 -20.43 17.92 -5.59
CA THR A 66 -20.65 19.35 -5.81
C THR A 66 -20.33 19.63 -7.28
N GLY A 67 -21.31 20.16 -8.03
CA GLY A 67 -21.20 20.33 -9.49
C GLY A 67 -20.04 21.25 -9.95
N ASP A 68 -19.45 22.01 -9.04
CA ASP A 68 -18.33 22.93 -9.30
C ASP A 68 -16.98 22.41 -8.77
N THR A 69 -16.84 21.15 -8.35
CA THR A 69 -15.53 20.63 -7.92
C THR A 69 -14.99 19.58 -8.86
N ILE A 70 -13.67 19.64 -9.08
CA ILE A 70 -12.93 18.66 -9.86
C ILE A 70 -11.78 18.19 -8.98
N THR A 71 -11.73 16.90 -8.71
CA THR A 71 -10.66 16.30 -7.92
C THR A 71 -9.67 15.56 -8.81
N GLY A 72 -8.38 15.75 -8.55
CA GLY A 72 -7.30 14.93 -9.09
C GLY A 72 -6.64 14.12 -7.98
N TYR A 73 -6.27 12.86 -8.23
CA TYR A 73 -5.54 12.05 -7.26
C TYR A 73 -4.58 11.04 -7.87
N ASN A 74 -3.48 10.74 -7.18
CA ASN A 74 -2.43 9.86 -7.69
C ASN A 74 -2.46 8.45 -7.08
N GLN A 75 -3.06 7.46 -7.75
CA GLN A 75 -3.08 6.08 -7.24
C GLN A 75 -1.71 5.41 -7.10
N ASN A 76 -0.67 5.89 -7.79
CA ASN A 76 0.61 5.20 -7.93
C ASN A 76 1.76 5.95 -7.24
N MET A 77 1.46 6.71 -6.18
CA MET A 77 2.47 7.51 -5.46
C MET A 77 3.58 6.66 -4.82
N CYS A 78 3.35 5.36 -4.63
CA CYS A 78 4.32 4.38 -4.15
C CYS A 78 4.35 3.16 -5.08
N SER A 79 5.33 3.09 -5.97
CA SER A 79 5.41 2.01 -6.98
C SER A 79 5.47 0.63 -6.33
N GLY A 80 4.65 -0.30 -6.82
CA GLY A 80 4.53 -1.67 -6.29
C GLY A 80 3.65 -1.79 -5.04
N PHE A 81 3.31 -0.69 -4.37
CA PHE A 81 2.44 -0.72 -3.20
C PHE A 81 1.02 -0.28 -3.57
N VAL A 82 0.05 -1.01 -3.05
CA VAL A 82 -1.34 -0.60 -3.01
C VAL A 82 -1.53 0.32 -1.81
N ARG A 83 -2.04 1.52 -2.08
CA ARG A 83 -2.41 2.47 -1.05
C ARG A 83 -3.85 2.23 -0.58
N LYS A 84 -4.06 2.27 0.73
CA LYS A 84 -5.36 2.18 1.37
C LYS A 84 -5.50 3.22 2.48
N ASP A 85 -6.14 4.31 2.11
CA ASP A 85 -6.65 5.34 2.99
C ASP A 85 -7.75 4.72 3.86
N GLY A 86 -7.78 5.00 5.16
CA GLY A 86 -8.76 4.33 6.02
C GLY A 86 -8.18 3.21 6.86
N TRP A 87 -6.98 2.75 6.54
CA TRP A 87 -6.46 1.49 7.08
C TRP A 87 -5.28 1.68 8.01
N ASN A 88 -5.27 0.83 9.03
CA ASN A 88 -4.09 0.53 9.83
C ASN A 88 -3.89 -0.99 9.81
N ILE A 89 -2.64 -1.42 9.68
CA ILE A 89 -2.27 -2.79 10.01
C ILE A 89 -1.79 -2.77 11.46
N PRO A 90 -2.49 -3.41 12.42
CA PRO A 90 -1.99 -3.52 13.78
C PRO A 90 -0.83 -4.52 13.84
N ASP A 91 0.05 -4.31 14.81
CA ASP A 91 1.21 -5.15 15.09
C ASP A 91 2.16 -5.30 13.88
N ASN A 92 3.10 -6.24 13.94
CA ASN A 92 4.08 -6.54 12.88
C ASN A 92 5.05 -5.39 12.56
N ASP A 93 5.20 -4.43 13.47
CA ASP A 93 6.12 -3.32 13.31
C ASP A 93 7.57 -3.81 13.35
N ILE A 94 8.36 -3.37 12.37
CA ILE A 94 9.80 -3.65 12.28
C ILE A 94 10.55 -3.01 13.44
N LEU A 95 10.09 -1.84 13.87
CA LEU A 95 10.69 -1.07 14.95
C LEU A 95 9.71 -1.00 16.14
N PRO A 96 10.21 -0.95 17.39
CA PRO A 96 9.36 -0.82 18.58
C PRO A 96 8.53 0.47 18.62
N SER A 97 8.86 1.47 17.80
CA SER A 97 8.14 2.73 17.72
C SER A 97 8.19 3.28 16.28
N PRO A 98 7.17 4.06 15.87
CA PRO A 98 7.13 4.65 14.53
C PRO A 98 8.29 5.61 14.31
N ILE A 99 8.83 5.63 13.09
CA ILE A 99 9.78 6.67 12.68
C ILE A 99 9.02 7.89 12.18
N GLN A 100 9.65 9.06 12.28
CA GLN A 100 9.08 10.29 11.75
C GLN A 100 9.41 10.41 10.25
N GLN A 101 8.38 10.51 9.41
CA GLN A 101 8.54 10.77 7.99
C GLN A 101 7.64 11.94 7.60
N PRO A 102 8.13 12.88 6.79
CA PRO A 102 7.40 14.10 6.49
C PRO A 102 6.13 13.87 5.64
N ASP A 103 6.08 12.77 4.88
CA ASP A 103 4.89 12.38 4.13
C ASP A 103 4.81 10.85 3.85
N TYR A 104 3.70 10.45 3.23
CA TYR A 104 3.44 9.08 2.80
C TYR A 104 4.50 8.56 1.81
N ALA A 105 5.00 9.40 0.90
CA ALA A 105 5.99 9.01 -0.10
C ALA A 105 7.35 8.71 0.54
N SER A 106 7.76 9.48 1.54
CA SER A 106 8.93 9.20 2.36
C SER A 106 8.77 7.91 3.15
N CYS A 107 7.62 7.70 3.80
CA CYS A 107 7.36 6.45 4.50
C CYS A 107 7.42 5.22 3.56
N CYS A 108 6.83 5.35 2.36
CA CYS A 108 6.97 4.38 1.28
C CYS A 108 8.43 4.13 0.90
N SER A 109 9.21 5.19 0.66
CA SER A 109 10.61 5.08 0.23
C SER A 109 11.47 4.38 1.30
N GLN A 110 11.22 4.67 2.58
CA GLN A 110 11.88 3.96 3.68
C GLN A 110 11.50 2.49 3.74
N CYS A 111 10.23 2.17 3.52
CA CYS A 111 9.78 0.79 3.43
C CYS A 111 10.46 0.06 2.25
N GLN A 112 10.49 0.65 1.05
CA GLN A 112 11.16 0.07 -0.12
C GLN A 112 12.67 -0.14 0.10
N ALA A 113 13.33 0.72 0.87
CA ALA A 113 14.74 0.59 1.23
C ALA A 113 14.99 -0.46 2.33
N THR A 114 13.94 -0.89 3.03
CA THR A 114 14.01 -1.85 4.13
C THR A 114 13.59 -3.23 3.63
N SER A 115 14.56 -4.16 3.50
CA SER A 115 14.32 -5.48 2.90
C SER A 115 13.17 -6.30 3.54
N GLU A 116 12.96 -6.15 4.84
CA GLU A 116 11.90 -6.84 5.59
C GLU A 116 10.54 -6.13 5.50
N CYS A 117 10.47 -4.92 4.95
CA CYS A 117 9.26 -4.13 4.89
C CYS A 117 8.40 -4.45 3.67
N VAL A 118 7.21 -4.98 3.94
CA VAL A 118 6.22 -5.35 2.92
C VAL A 118 4.95 -4.52 3.00
N ALA A 119 4.77 -3.80 4.11
CA ALA A 119 3.71 -2.84 4.30
C ALA A 119 4.13 -1.74 5.28
N PHE A 120 3.39 -0.66 5.33
CA PHE A 120 3.55 0.40 6.32
C PHE A 120 2.22 1.08 6.61
N THR A 121 2.08 1.64 7.80
CA THR A 121 1.02 2.60 8.13
C THR A 121 1.65 3.97 8.36
N TYR A 122 1.14 4.99 7.67
CA TYR A 122 1.55 6.39 7.84
C TYR A 122 0.40 7.22 8.43
N SER A 123 0.70 8.09 9.40
CA SER A 123 -0.22 9.04 10.01
C SER A 123 0.15 10.46 9.56
N PRO A 124 -0.66 11.12 8.71
CA PRO A 124 -0.37 12.46 8.22
C PRO A 124 -0.32 13.55 9.30
N SER A 125 -1.10 13.41 10.37
CA SER A 125 -1.18 14.44 11.42
C SER A 125 -0.01 14.38 12.41
N SER A 126 0.47 13.17 12.73
CA SER A 126 1.61 12.96 13.63
C SER A 126 2.94 12.72 12.93
N HIS A 127 2.94 12.59 11.60
CA HIS A 127 4.09 12.22 10.77
C HIS A 127 4.70 10.85 11.12
N GLU A 128 3.97 10.01 11.85
CA GLU A 128 4.42 8.68 12.24
C GLU A 128 4.33 7.69 11.08
N CYS A 129 5.41 6.94 10.87
CA CYS A 129 5.57 5.91 9.86
C CYS A 129 5.94 4.59 10.55
N SER A 130 5.00 3.66 10.58
CA SER A 130 5.18 2.32 11.16
C SER A 130 5.35 1.29 10.05
N MET A 131 6.60 0.94 9.76
CA MET A 131 7.00 -0.07 8.76
C MET A 131 6.78 -1.49 9.28
N LYS A 132 6.35 -2.40 8.41
CA LYS A 132 5.81 -3.71 8.80
C LYS A 132 6.35 -4.88 8.01
N THR A 133 6.57 -5.99 8.70
CA THR A 133 7.01 -7.28 8.15
C THR A 133 5.89 -8.09 7.51
N SER A 134 4.63 -7.70 7.76
CA SER A 134 3.43 -8.36 7.28
C SER A 134 2.40 -7.36 6.77
N MET A 135 1.60 -7.77 5.77
CA MET A 135 0.43 -7.02 5.34
C MET A 135 -0.75 -7.15 6.32
N GLY A 136 -0.72 -8.16 7.21
CA GLY A 136 -1.79 -8.46 8.15
C GLY A 136 -3.17 -8.63 7.50
N SER A 137 -4.22 -8.64 8.32
CA SER A 137 -5.61 -8.57 7.84
C SER A 137 -6.07 -7.14 7.55
N GLY A 138 -5.37 -6.12 8.06
CA GLY A 138 -5.72 -4.70 7.97
C GLY A 138 -7.09 -4.38 8.57
N GLU A 139 -7.16 -3.35 9.41
CA GLU A 139 -8.42 -2.96 10.04
C GLU A 139 -8.84 -1.56 9.58
N ASN A 140 -10.14 -1.37 9.42
CA ASN A 140 -10.70 -0.04 9.18
C ASN A 140 -10.44 0.81 10.42
N SER A 141 -9.56 1.79 10.31
CA SER A 141 -9.29 2.75 11.37
C SER A 141 -10.16 4.00 11.18
N THR A 142 -10.75 4.49 12.25
CA THR A 142 -11.47 5.78 12.29
C THR A 142 -10.53 6.98 12.23
N GLY A 143 -9.20 6.77 12.24
CA GLY A 143 -8.17 7.80 12.38
C GLY A 143 -7.69 8.44 11.08
N ASP A 144 -6.46 8.96 11.06
CA ASP A 144 -5.83 9.60 9.90
C ASP A 144 -4.95 8.64 9.07
N SER A 145 -4.92 7.36 9.45
CA SER A 145 -3.98 6.37 8.94
C SER A 145 -4.10 6.12 7.43
N ILE A 146 -2.97 5.94 6.77
CA ILE A 146 -2.87 5.56 5.37
C ILE A 146 -1.92 4.38 5.30
N THR A 147 -2.41 3.23 4.86
CA THR A 147 -1.58 2.04 4.67
C THR A 147 -1.05 2.00 3.24
N GLY A 148 0.22 1.66 3.07
CA GLY A 148 0.75 1.11 1.82
C GLY A 148 1.13 -0.35 2.04
N TYR A 149 0.73 -1.25 1.15
CA TYR A 149 1.18 -2.66 1.20
C TYR A 149 1.52 -3.16 -0.19
N ASN A 150 2.54 -4.01 -0.30
CA ASN A 150 2.91 -4.61 -1.58
C ASN A 150 2.30 -6.02 -1.72
N PRO A 151 1.21 -6.20 -2.49
CA PRO A 151 0.61 -7.51 -2.70
C PRO A 151 1.41 -8.38 -3.66
N ASN A 152 2.30 -7.82 -4.48
CA ASN A 152 3.04 -8.56 -5.49
C ASN A 152 4.49 -8.73 -5.05
N ILE A 153 4.92 -9.96 -4.91
CA ILE A 153 6.32 -10.26 -4.62
C ILE A 153 6.88 -11.02 -5.81
N CYS A 154 8.20 -10.86 -6.04
CA CYS A 154 9.05 -11.76 -6.83
C CYS A 154 8.34 -12.36 -8.07
N GLY A 155 8.51 -11.71 -9.23
CA GLY A 155 8.05 -12.22 -10.53
C GLY A 155 6.56 -12.54 -10.63
N GLY A 156 5.74 -11.73 -9.96
CA GLY A 156 4.29 -11.69 -10.17
C GLY A 156 3.45 -12.43 -9.14
N PHE A 157 4.07 -13.13 -8.19
CA PHE A 157 3.34 -13.86 -7.16
C PHE A 157 2.58 -12.91 -6.24
N VAL A 158 1.31 -13.20 -6.01
CA VAL A 158 0.48 -12.51 -5.03
C VAL A 158 0.78 -13.05 -3.65
N ARG A 159 1.22 -12.18 -2.72
CA ARG A 159 1.42 -12.50 -1.31
C ARG A 159 0.09 -12.55 -0.58
N LYS A 160 -0.05 -13.53 0.30
CA LYS A 160 -1.12 -13.58 1.28
C LYS A 160 -0.61 -14.09 2.62
N ASP A 161 -0.71 -13.23 3.63
CA ASP A 161 -0.32 -13.49 5.00
C ASP A 161 -1.39 -14.28 5.73
N ALA A 162 -0.98 -14.99 6.78
CA ALA A 162 -1.81 -15.87 7.59
C ALA A 162 -2.61 -16.91 6.78
N TRP A 163 -2.06 -17.42 5.67
CA TRP A 163 -2.75 -18.35 4.77
C TRP A 163 -1.84 -19.50 4.35
N ASN A 164 -2.27 -20.72 4.62
CA ASN A 164 -1.62 -21.95 4.18
C ASN A 164 -2.36 -22.57 3.00
N ILE A 165 -1.64 -22.85 1.92
CA ILE A 165 -2.15 -23.58 0.76
C ILE A 165 -1.97 -25.08 1.03
N PRO A 166 -3.04 -25.89 1.08
CA PRO A 166 -2.89 -27.33 1.29
C PRO A 166 -2.54 -28.05 -0.02
N GLY A 167 -1.69 -29.08 0.10
CA GLY A 167 -1.41 -30.05 -0.95
C GLY A 167 -0.59 -29.49 -2.12
N ASN A 168 -0.51 -30.28 -3.20
CA ASN A 168 0.24 -30.00 -4.42
C ASN A 168 1.74 -29.73 -4.21
N ASP A 169 2.30 -30.18 -3.09
CA ASP A 169 3.71 -30.02 -2.77
C ASP A 169 4.58 -30.75 -3.82
N ILE A 170 5.56 -30.03 -4.36
CA ILE A 170 6.54 -30.55 -5.32
C ILE A 170 7.50 -31.53 -4.63
N LEU A 171 7.76 -31.29 -3.35
CA LEU A 171 8.69 -32.05 -2.53
C LEU A 171 7.94 -32.67 -1.35
N SER A 172 8.40 -33.83 -0.88
CA SER A 172 7.85 -34.49 0.30
C SER A 172 8.18 -33.77 1.62
N SER A 173 9.06 -32.78 1.60
CA SER A 173 9.50 -32.02 2.77
C SER A 173 9.83 -30.58 2.37
N PRO A 174 9.61 -29.60 3.27
CA PRO A 174 9.88 -28.20 2.97
C PRO A 174 11.38 -27.96 2.80
N VAL A 175 11.73 -27.07 1.88
CA VAL A 175 13.09 -26.52 1.78
C VAL A 175 13.27 -25.48 2.87
N GLN A 176 14.42 -25.43 3.52
CA GLN A 176 14.71 -24.40 4.51
C GLN A 176 15.11 -23.10 3.82
N GLN A 177 14.46 -22.00 4.16
CA GLN A 177 14.72 -20.67 3.60
C GLN A 177 14.71 -19.63 4.72
N PRO A 178 15.62 -18.64 4.69
CA PRO A 178 15.74 -17.66 5.77
C PRO A 178 14.54 -16.73 5.89
N ASP A 179 13.82 -16.51 4.78
CA ASP A 179 12.71 -15.60 4.70
C ASP A 179 11.75 -15.95 3.55
N TYR A 180 10.61 -15.25 3.53
CA TYR A 180 9.60 -15.38 2.49
C TYR A 180 10.15 -15.05 1.09
N ALA A 181 11.03 -14.06 0.95
CA ALA A 181 11.55 -13.63 -0.34
C ALA A 181 12.45 -14.70 -0.97
N SER A 182 13.24 -15.39 -0.14
CA SER A 182 14.08 -16.52 -0.50
C SER A 182 13.23 -17.73 -0.86
N CYS A 183 12.15 -17.99 -0.10
CA CYS A 183 11.16 -19.01 -0.43
C CYS A 183 10.48 -18.76 -1.78
N CYS A 184 10.17 -17.50 -2.10
CA CYS A 184 9.67 -17.18 -3.41
C CYS A 184 10.73 -17.36 -4.51
N SER A 185 11.94 -16.87 -4.30
CA SER A 185 13.02 -16.96 -5.28
C SER A 185 13.31 -18.40 -5.68
N ILE A 186 13.29 -19.32 -4.72
CA ILE A 186 13.45 -20.76 -5.02
C ILE A 186 12.21 -21.34 -5.72
N CYS A 187 10.99 -20.87 -5.44
CA CYS A 187 9.81 -21.24 -6.22
C CYS A 187 9.98 -20.81 -7.69
N GLN A 188 10.37 -19.56 -7.97
CA GLN A 188 10.58 -19.07 -9.34
C GLN A 188 11.63 -19.88 -10.11
N ALA A 189 12.68 -20.31 -9.42
CA ALA A 189 13.74 -21.13 -10.01
C ALA A 189 13.32 -22.60 -10.18
N THR A 190 12.25 -23.04 -9.51
CA THR A 190 11.77 -24.42 -9.54
C THR A 190 10.76 -24.60 -10.66
N TYR A 191 11.13 -25.41 -11.65
CA TYR A 191 10.23 -25.75 -12.75
C TYR A 191 8.91 -26.33 -12.24
N GLY A 192 7.80 -25.75 -12.69
CA GLY A 192 6.46 -26.18 -12.30
C GLY A 192 5.97 -25.62 -10.96
N CYS A 193 6.73 -24.75 -10.28
CA CYS A 193 6.23 -24.08 -9.07
C CYS A 193 5.30 -22.90 -9.42
N GLY A 194 4.02 -23.05 -9.12
CA GLY A 194 2.99 -22.04 -9.32
C GLY A 194 2.47 -21.43 -8.00
N ALA A 195 2.84 -22.01 -6.87
CA ALA A 195 2.48 -21.52 -5.54
C ALA A 195 3.50 -21.96 -4.49
N PHE A 196 3.52 -21.32 -3.33
CA PHE A 196 4.29 -21.78 -2.17
C PHE A 196 3.65 -21.30 -0.86
N THR A 197 4.01 -21.97 0.23
CA THR A 197 3.72 -21.52 1.59
C THR A 197 5.02 -21.51 2.39
N TYR A 198 5.31 -20.39 3.03
CA TYR A 198 6.44 -20.19 3.92
C TYR A 198 5.97 -20.12 5.38
N SER A 199 6.63 -20.82 6.30
CA SER A 199 6.43 -20.71 7.75
C SER A 199 7.63 -19.99 8.38
N PRO A 200 7.45 -18.75 8.87
CA PRO A 200 8.52 -18.01 9.55
C PRO A 200 9.08 -18.72 10.78
N THR A 201 8.24 -19.40 11.57
CA THR A 201 8.70 -20.08 12.79
C THR A 201 9.57 -21.31 12.50
N SER A 202 9.28 -22.04 11.42
CA SER A 202 10.01 -23.26 11.06
C SER A 202 11.04 -23.08 9.94
N TYR A 203 11.13 -21.87 9.36
CA TYR A 203 11.87 -21.57 8.13
C TYR A 203 11.50 -22.48 6.94
N GLY A 204 10.35 -23.15 7.02
CA GLY A 204 9.90 -24.13 6.04
C GLY A 204 9.27 -23.46 4.82
N CYS A 205 9.84 -23.73 3.66
CA CYS A 205 9.34 -23.32 2.34
C CYS A 205 8.74 -24.52 1.60
N PHE A 206 7.42 -24.57 1.52
CA PHE A 206 6.67 -25.63 0.88
C PHE A 206 6.29 -25.22 -0.55
N LEU A 207 7.10 -25.65 -1.52
CA LEU A 207 6.92 -25.37 -2.95
C LEU A 207 5.80 -26.22 -3.54
N LYS A 208 4.93 -25.60 -4.33
CA LYS A 208 3.70 -26.22 -4.84
C LYS A 208 3.52 -25.99 -6.32
N THR A 209 2.91 -26.97 -6.98
CA THR A 209 2.61 -26.86 -8.41
C THR A 209 1.52 -25.85 -8.72
N SER A 210 0.52 -25.72 -7.84
CA SER A 210 -0.61 -24.81 -7.98
C SER A 210 -1.36 -24.65 -6.65
N ILE A 211 -2.35 -23.75 -6.61
CA ILE A 211 -3.31 -23.67 -5.49
C ILE A 211 -4.18 -24.92 -5.50
N GLY A 212 -4.02 -25.81 -4.53
CA GLY A 212 -4.72 -27.11 -4.50
C GLY A 212 -6.15 -27.08 -3.98
N GLY A 213 -6.50 -26.16 -3.08
CA GLY A 213 -7.83 -26.09 -2.47
C GLY A 213 -8.06 -24.83 -1.66
N ALA A 214 -9.20 -24.74 -0.95
CA ALA A 214 -9.49 -23.64 -0.04
C ALA A 214 -8.47 -23.67 1.10
N GLY A 215 -7.47 -22.79 1.03
CA GLY A 215 -6.45 -22.74 2.07
C GLY A 215 -7.02 -22.34 3.43
N HIS A 216 -6.32 -22.72 4.49
CA HIS A 216 -6.74 -22.45 5.86
C HIS A 216 -5.99 -21.25 6.42
N SER A 217 -6.68 -20.47 7.26
CA SER A 217 -6.06 -19.35 7.96
C SER A 217 -5.13 -19.87 9.05
N THR A 218 -3.84 -19.55 8.95
CA THR A 218 -2.81 -19.98 9.90
C THR A 218 -1.82 -18.85 10.09
N ALA A 219 -1.77 -18.27 11.30
CA ALA A 219 -1.03 -17.04 11.59
C ALA A 219 0.47 -17.11 11.23
N ASP A 220 1.11 -18.27 11.40
CA ASP A 220 2.53 -18.50 11.06
C ASP A 220 2.74 -18.97 9.61
N THR A 221 1.93 -18.50 8.66
CA THR A 221 2.14 -18.87 7.25
C THR A 221 1.94 -17.69 6.33
N ILE A 222 2.82 -17.59 5.34
CA ILE A 222 2.78 -16.58 4.31
C ILE A 222 2.86 -17.33 2.98
N SER A 223 1.85 -17.16 2.14
CA SER A 223 1.76 -17.85 0.86
C SER A 223 2.00 -16.90 -0.30
N GLY A 224 2.54 -17.44 -1.39
CA GLY A 224 2.64 -16.76 -2.68
C GLY A 224 1.98 -17.62 -3.76
N TYR A 225 1.25 -17.01 -4.68
CA TYR A 225 0.65 -17.72 -5.82
C TYR A 225 0.53 -16.84 -7.08
N ASN A 226 0.54 -17.48 -8.25
CA ASN A 226 0.23 -16.86 -9.55
C ASN A 226 -1.14 -17.30 -10.08
#